data_AF-A0A9W3JTC2-F1
#
_entry.id   AF-A0A9W3JTC2-F1
#
_cell.length_a   1.000
_cell.length_b   1.000
_cell.length_c   1.000
_cell.angle_alpha   90.00
_cell.angle_beta   90.00
_cell.angle_gamma   90.00
#
_symmetry.space_group_name_H-M   'P 1'
#
loop_
_entity.id
_entity.type
_entity.pdbx_description
1 polymer ?
#
loop_
_entity_poly.entity_id
_entity_poly.type
_entity_poly.pdbx_seq_one_letter_code
_entity_poly.pdbx_strand_id
1 'polypeptide(L)'
;MKNNTAKQLVEQNNKLREQLSPENKIYYEDILLYMRTFGFFYEELETEQHLMVILQDILEAQKHGESAEEYLGKNPKEVVDQLTQQFDKPSWKSIFKISGLIFLISMFYDIVGSFTAPSLQINGLVILLNGIFSIAFVYGVFKLLHLSIYMKTQLPRLIKFFVVWIIAMIPFGVFFLIRLFTPKQGIFKIGTPFDWIAILVILIVSIVYVIFKKKREFFGGLTYVVALGIFGLLLRIPQTKELVQGGKNQTFVILCIIVPIALYALVEWLLFRKMEDEN
;
A
#
# COMPACT_ATOMS: atom_id res chain seq x y z
N MET A 1 22.17 -5.04 -3.75
CA MET A 1 22.66 -6.10 -4.66
C MET A 1 21.54 -7.08 -5.01
N LYS A 2 20.91 -7.79 -4.05
CA LYS A 2 19.80 -8.73 -4.32
C LYS A 2 18.66 -8.21 -5.21
N ASN A 3 18.14 -7.00 -4.97
CA ASN A 3 17.05 -6.44 -5.78
C ASN A 3 17.43 -6.18 -7.25
N ASN A 4 18.72 -5.94 -7.55
CA ASN A 4 19.16 -5.78 -8.94
C ASN A 4 19.20 -7.14 -9.65
N THR A 5 19.57 -8.20 -8.91
CA THR A 5 19.58 -9.57 -9.41
C THR A 5 18.16 -10.09 -9.69
N ALA A 6 17.19 -9.83 -8.80
CA ALA A 6 15.79 -10.21 -9.04
C ALA A 6 15.22 -9.54 -10.31
N LYS A 7 15.47 -8.24 -10.49
CA LYS A 7 15.07 -7.52 -11.72
C LYS A 7 15.70 -8.11 -12.99
N GLN A 8 16.98 -8.49 -12.93
CA GLN A 8 17.66 -9.14 -14.05
C GLN A 8 17.01 -10.49 -14.39
N LEU A 9 16.63 -11.28 -13.38
CA LEU A 9 15.91 -12.54 -13.59
C LEU A 9 14.55 -12.31 -14.22
N VAL A 10 13.77 -11.31 -13.76
CA VAL A 10 12.48 -10.95 -14.39
C VAL A 10 12.66 -10.59 -15.86
N GLU A 11 13.68 -9.80 -16.19
CA GLU A 11 13.93 -9.39 -17.58
C GLU A 11 14.37 -10.56 -18.45
N GLN A 12 15.26 -11.41 -17.94
CA GLN A 12 15.71 -12.63 -18.61
C GLN A 12 14.54 -13.60 -18.81
N ASN A 13 13.67 -13.73 -17.81
CA ASN A 13 12.49 -14.57 -17.83
C ASN A 13 11.54 -14.15 -18.96
N ASN A 14 11.25 -12.85 -19.05
CA ASN A 14 10.42 -12.31 -20.12
C ASN A 14 11.00 -12.61 -21.51
N LYS A 15 12.33 -12.53 -21.69
CA LYS A 15 12.98 -12.83 -22.97
C LYS A 15 12.91 -14.32 -23.32
N LEU A 16 13.18 -15.20 -22.36
CA LEU A 16 13.16 -16.66 -22.57
C LEU A 16 11.74 -17.21 -22.75
N ARG A 17 10.75 -16.61 -22.08
CA ARG A 17 9.34 -17.01 -22.20
C ARG A 17 8.80 -16.85 -23.62
N GLU A 18 9.31 -15.89 -24.39
CA GLU A 18 8.93 -15.73 -25.80
C GLU A 18 9.47 -16.85 -26.72
N GLN A 19 10.35 -17.71 -26.22
CA GLN A 19 10.88 -18.87 -26.97
C GLN A 19 10.04 -20.15 -26.77
N LEU A 20 9.04 -20.11 -25.88
CA LEU A 20 8.14 -21.23 -25.64
C LEU A 20 7.15 -21.41 -26.80
N SER A 21 6.74 -22.65 -27.04
CA SER A 21 5.57 -22.95 -27.88
C SER A 21 4.31 -22.30 -27.27
N PRO A 22 3.26 -22.03 -28.08
CA PRO A 22 2.03 -21.44 -27.57
C PRO A 22 1.41 -22.22 -26.40
N GLU A 23 1.43 -23.57 -26.44
CA GLU A 23 0.90 -24.40 -25.35
C GLU A 23 1.75 -24.27 -24.08
N ASN A 24 3.08 -24.39 -24.22
CA ASN A 24 4.01 -24.29 -23.10
C ASN A 24 4.02 -22.90 -22.47
N LYS A 25 3.81 -21.85 -23.27
CA LYS A 25 3.71 -20.47 -22.80
C LYS A 25 2.49 -20.28 -21.90
N ILE A 26 1.33 -20.80 -22.29
CA ILE A 26 0.11 -20.73 -21.47
C ILE A 26 0.33 -21.47 -20.14
N TYR A 27 0.87 -22.69 -20.20
CA TYR A 27 1.17 -23.48 -19.00
C TYR A 27 2.13 -22.75 -18.05
N TYR A 28 3.19 -22.16 -18.59
CA TYR A 28 4.16 -21.41 -17.79
C TYR A 28 3.60 -20.10 -17.24
N GLU A 29 2.73 -19.40 -17.97
CA GLU A 29 2.08 -18.19 -17.50
C GLU A 29 1.18 -18.45 -16.29
N ASP A 30 0.51 -19.61 -16.24
CA ASP A 30 -0.25 -20.06 -15.07
C ASP A 30 0.66 -20.32 -13.87
N ILE A 31 1.81 -20.99 -14.05
CA ILE A 31 2.83 -21.17 -13.01
C ILE A 31 3.31 -19.80 -12.52
N LEU A 32 3.65 -18.90 -13.43
CA LEU A 32 4.20 -17.58 -13.13
C LEU A 32 3.21 -16.72 -12.34
N LEU A 33 1.93 -16.72 -12.74
CA LEU A 33 0.87 -16.02 -12.01
C LEU A 33 0.75 -16.57 -10.58
N TYR A 34 0.74 -17.89 -10.43
CA TYR A 34 0.58 -18.54 -9.14
C TYR A 34 1.77 -18.30 -8.21
N MET A 35 2.98 -18.58 -8.70
CA MET A 35 4.25 -18.38 -7.99
C MET A 35 4.46 -16.93 -7.60
N ARG A 36 4.15 -15.93 -8.44
CA ARG A 36 4.33 -14.51 -8.07
C ARG A 36 3.27 -14.02 -7.09
N THR A 37 2.04 -14.52 -7.20
CA THR A 37 0.98 -14.21 -6.22
C THR A 37 1.35 -14.78 -4.84
N PHE A 38 1.90 -15.99 -4.81
CA PHE A 38 2.44 -16.61 -3.61
C PHE A 38 3.69 -15.86 -3.12
N GLY A 39 4.67 -15.69 -4.01
CA GLY A 39 6.02 -15.19 -3.78
C GLY A 39 6.15 -13.70 -3.48
N PHE A 40 5.11 -12.89 -3.74
CA PHE A 40 5.04 -11.49 -3.25
C PHE A 40 5.29 -11.38 -1.74
N PHE A 41 5.02 -12.47 -1.03
CA PHE A 41 5.16 -12.59 0.42
C PHE A 41 6.42 -13.34 0.89
N TYR A 42 7.20 -13.84 -0.07
CA TYR A 42 8.44 -14.60 0.13
C TYR A 42 9.63 -13.74 -0.30
N GLU A 43 10.82 -14.32 -0.34
CA GLU A 43 12.00 -13.64 -0.85
C GLU A 43 11.88 -13.52 -2.38
N GLU A 44 11.84 -12.28 -2.89
CA GLU A 44 11.61 -11.98 -4.31
C GLU A 44 12.67 -12.63 -5.21
N LEU A 45 13.94 -12.63 -4.76
CA LEU A 45 15.03 -13.20 -5.54
C LEU A 45 14.90 -14.74 -5.61
N GLU A 46 14.62 -15.40 -4.50
CA GLU A 46 14.35 -16.84 -4.44
C GLU A 46 13.17 -17.23 -5.34
N THR A 47 12.06 -16.49 -5.27
CA THR A 47 10.88 -16.72 -6.12
C THR A 47 11.26 -16.66 -7.61
N GLU A 48 11.97 -15.61 -8.04
CA GLU A 48 12.38 -15.44 -9.44
C GLU A 48 13.45 -16.47 -9.87
N GLN A 49 14.29 -16.95 -8.95
CA GLN A 49 15.23 -18.04 -9.22
C GLN A 49 14.48 -19.34 -9.52
N HIS A 50 13.50 -19.72 -8.70
CA HIS A 50 12.69 -20.91 -8.95
C HIS A 50 11.90 -20.81 -10.25
N LEU A 51 11.33 -19.64 -10.54
CA LEU A 51 10.64 -19.39 -11.82
C LEU A 51 11.57 -19.57 -13.03
N MET A 52 12.82 -19.13 -12.92
CA MET A 52 13.82 -19.30 -13.97
C MET A 52 14.17 -20.77 -14.20
N VAL A 53 14.35 -21.55 -13.12
CA VAL A 53 14.62 -22.99 -13.21
C VAL A 53 13.48 -23.71 -13.95
N ILE A 54 12.24 -23.48 -13.54
CA ILE A 54 11.07 -24.08 -14.20
C ILE A 54 11.00 -23.71 -15.69
N LEU A 55 11.27 -22.44 -16.03
CA LEU A 55 11.27 -22.00 -17.42
C LEU A 55 12.35 -22.71 -18.26
N GLN A 56 13.54 -22.90 -17.68
CA GLN A 56 14.64 -23.61 -18.34
C GLN A 56 14.30 -25.09 -18.54
N ASP A 57 13.69 -25.73 -17.54
CA ASP A 57 13.25 -27.12 -17.64
C ASP A 57 12.20 -27.31 -18.76
N ILE A 58 11.23 -26.40 -18.86
CA ILE A 58 10.23 -26.44 -19.94
C ILE A 58 10.91 -26.22 -21.31
N LEU A 59 11.85 -25.28 -21.42
CA LEU A 59 12.58 -25.05 -22.67
C LEU A 59 13.40 -26.27 -23.09
N GLU A 60 13.96 -27.01 -22.14
CA GLU A 60 14.70 -28.24 -22.43
C GLU A 60 13.77 -29.38 -22.87
N ALA A 61 12.66 -29.61 -22.15
CA ALA A 61 11.63 -30.56 -22.56
C ALA A 61 11.12 -30.27 -23.97
N GLN A 62 10.87 -29.00 -24.28
CA GLN A 62 10.44 -28.56 -25.61
C GLN A 62 11.46 -28.89 -26.70
N LYS A 63 12.78 -28.80 -26.44
CA LYS A 63 13.81 -29.21 -27.40
C LYS A 63 13.79 -30.71 -27.67
N HIS A 64 13.39 -31.50 -26.66
CA HIS A 64 13.21 -32.94 -26.78
C HIS A 64 11.85 -33.34 -27.40
N GLY A 65 11.01 -32.36 -27.75
CA GLY A 65 9.68 -32.59 -28.33
C GLY A 65 8.61 -32.94 -27.31
N GLU A 66 8.88 -32.76 -26.01
CA GLU A 66 7.92 -32.95 -24.92
C GLU A 66 7.24 -31.62 -24.56
N SER A 67 5.94 -31.68 -24.29
CA SER A 67 5.19 -30.53 -23.78
C SER A 67 5.44 -30.32 -22.28
N ALA A 68 5.18 -29.10 -21.80
CA ALA A 68 5.28 -28.76 -20.38
C ALA A 68 4.35 -29.63 -19.51
N GLU A 69 3.16 -29.98 -20.03
CA GLU A 69 2.20 -30.85 -19.33
C GLU A 69 2.69 -32.29 -19.24
N GLU A 70 3.40 -32.79 -20.25
CA GLU A 70 3.99 -34.13 -20.23
C GLU A 70 5.17 -34.19 -19.28
N TYR A 71 6.01 -33.15 -19.23
CA TYR A 71 7.20 -33.10 -18.40
C TYR A 71 6.92 -32.77 -16.93
N LEU A 72 6.11 -31.73 -16.65
CA LEU A 72 5.82 -31.26 -15.29
C LEU A 72 4.51 -31.81 -14.71
N GLY A 73 3.62 -32.34 -15.56
CA GLY A 73 2.28 -32.79 -15.19
C GLY A 73 1.18 -31.84 -15.67
N LYS A 74 -0.06 -32.31 -15.64
CA LYS A 74 -1.19 -31.63 -16.29
C LYS A 74 -1.69 -30.37 -15.58
N ASN A 75 -1.35 -30.18 -14.30
CA ASN A 75 -1.91 -29.12 -13.49
C ASN A 75 -0.79 -28.20 -12.98
N PRO A 76 -0.57 -27.02 -13.62
CA PRO A 76 0.43 -26.03 -13.20
C PRO A 76 0.39 -25.74 -11.70
N LYS A 77 -0.82 -25.75 -11.14
CA LYS A 77 -1.08 -25.41 -9.76
C LYS A 77 -0.59 -26.46 -8.77
N GLU A 78 -0.79 -27.74 -9.10
CA GLU A 78 -0.29 -28.86 -8.28
C GLU A 78 1.23 -28.89 -8.30
N VAL A 79 1.83 -28.60 -9.46
CA VAL A 79 3.29 -28.46 -9.60
C VAL A 79 3.80 -27.35 -8.67
N VAL A 80 3.19 -26.16 -8.71
CA VAL A 80 3.62 -25.08 -7.82
C VAL A 80 3.32 -25.41 -6.35
N ASP A 81 2.20 -26.03 -6.02
CA ASP A 81 1.92 -26.45 -4.63
C ASP A 81 2.98 -27.44 -4.11
N GLN A 82 3.42 -28.39 -4.91
CA GLN A 82 4.49 -29.34 -4.54
C GLN A 82 5.85 -28.64 -4.37
N LEU A 83 6.18 -27.70 -5.26
CA LEU A 83 7.42 -26.92 -5.17
C LEU A 83 7.41 -25.98 -3.96
N THR A 84 6.28 -25.32 -3.71
CA THR A 84 6.13 -24.34 -2.62
C THR A 84 6.01 -24.95 -1.24
N GLN A 85 5.66 -26.24 -1.12
CA GLN A 85 5.75 -26.98 0.16
C GLN A 85 7.18 -26.99 0.73
N GLN A 86 8.19 -26.83 -0.14
CA GLN A 86 9.60 -26.76 0.25
C GLN A 86 10.06 -25.32 0.52
N PHE A 87 9.27 -24.30 0.17
CA PHE A 87 9.62 -22.91 0.45
C PHE A 87 9.44 -22.58 1.92
N ASP A 88 10.34 -21.74 2.45
CA ASP A 88 10.24 -21.21 3.80
C ASP A 88 8.94 -20.42 3.97
N LYS A 89 8.17 -20.71 5.03
CA LYS A 89 6.94 -19.98 5.40
C LYS A 89 7.10 -18.46 5.24
N PRO A 90 6.02 -17.72 4.90
CA PRO A 90 6.08 -16.28 4.65
C PRO A 90 6.91 -15.60 5.74
N SER A 91 7.98 -14.93 5.31
CA SER A 91 8.98 -14.44 6.25
C SER A 91 8.32 -13.44 7.18
N TRP A 92 8.39 -13.69 8.50
CA TRP A 92 7.94 -12.72 9.50
C TRP A 92 8.52 -11.32 9.24
N LYS A 93 9.72 -11.24 8.66
CA LYS A 93 10.34 -10.01 8.20
C LYS A 93 9.51 -9.26 7.14
N SER A 94 8.94 -9.96 6.16
CA SER A 94 8.07 -9.36 5.14
C SER A 94 6.78 -8.83 5.76
N ILE A 95 6.15 -9.64 6.62
CA ILE A 95 4.95 -9.25 7.37
C ILE A 95 5.22 -7.98 8.18
N PHE A 96 6.28 -7.96 9.01
CA PHE A 96 6.61 -6.79 9.83
C PHE A 96 7.01 -5.57 9.00
N LYS A 97 7.69 -5.75 7.85
CA LYS A 97 8.06 -4.63 6.96
C LYS A 97 6.82 -3.96 6.36
N ILE A 98 5.88 -4.75 5.81
CA ILE A 98 4.65 -4.22 5.20
C ILE A 98 3.74 -3.65 6.30
N SER A 99 3.59 -4.36 7.42
CA SER A 99 2.80 -3.90 8.57
C SER A 99 3.33 -2.59 9.13
N GLY A 100 4.66 -2.46 9.23
CA GLY A 100 5.32 -1.23 9.66
C GLY A 100 5.04 -0.07 8.71
N LEU A 101 5.03 -0.30 7.40
CA LEU A 101 4.67 0.74 6.42
C LEU A 101 3.21 1.20 6.57
N ILE A 102 2.27 0.26 6.68
CA ILE A 102 0.84 0.56 6.88
C ILE A 102 0.63 1.31 8.20
N PHE A 103 1.30 0.87 9.26
CA PHE A 103 1.29 1.53 10.55
C PHE A 103 1.82 2.96 10.48
N LEU A 104 2.95 3.19 9.80
CA LEU A 104 3.52 4.53 9.63
C LEU A 104 2.60 5.46 8.83
N ILE A 105 1.97 4.96 7.76
CA ILE A 105 1.00 5.72 6.96
C ILE A 105 -0.21 6.09 7.82
N SER A 106 -0.77 5.12 8.57
CA SER A 106 -1.90 5.33 9.49
C SER A 106 -1.57 6.37 10.56
N MET A 107 -0.40 6.24 11.20
CA MET A 107 0.08 7.19 12.21
C MET A 107 0.28 8.59 11.63
N PHE A 108 0.88 8.70 10.44
CA PHE A 108 1.05 9.98 9.75
C PHE A 108 -0.29 10.64 9.46
N TYR A 109 -1.27 9.87 8.96
CA TYR A 109 -2.62 10.36 8.71
C TYR A 109 -3.32 10.85 9.99
N ASP A 110 -3.21 10.11 11.09
CA ASP A 110 -3.80 10.52 12.37
C ASP A 110 -3.14 11.80 12.92
N ILE A 111 -1.82 11.93 12.82
CA ILE A 111 -1.09 13.13 13.26
C ILE A 111 -1.49 14.34 12.40
N VAL A 112 -1.43 14.22 11.07
CA VAL A 112 -1.79 15.32 10.16
C VAL A 112 -3.27 15.69 10.33
N GLY A 113 -4.15 14.70 10.49
CA GLY A 113 -5.58 14.93 10.76
C GLY A 113 -5.85 15.59 12.12
N SER A 114 -4.90 15.56 13.05
CA SER A 114 -4.98 16.27 14.34
C SER A 114 -4.51 17.73 14.28
N PHE A 115 -3.94 18.16 13.14
CA PHE A 115 -3.49 19.54 12.96
C PHE A 115 -4.63 20.53 13.13
N THR A 116 -5.86 20.22 12.73
CA THR A 116 -6.99 21.16 12.85
C THR A 116 -7.70 21.10 14.22
N ALA A 117 -7.20 20.31 15.18
CA ALA A 117 -7.69 20.33 16.55
C ALA A 117 -7.17 21.55 17.33
N PRO A 118 -7.87 22.02 18.40
CA PRO A 118 -7.45 23.19 19.21
C PRO A 118 -6.08 23.05 19.89
N SER A 119 -5.59 21.82 20.02
CA SER A 119 -4.24 21.48 20.44
C SER A 119 -3.85 20.21 19.70
N LEU A 120 -2.57 20.01 19.42
CA LEU A 120 -2.10 18.75 18.85
C LEU A 120 -2.37 17.61 19.87
N GLN A 121 -3.02 16.55 19.40
CA GLN A 121 -3.51 15.46 20.25
C GLN A 121 -3.09 14.13 19.65
N ILE A 122 -2.45 13.30 20.47
CA ILE A 122 -2.03 11.97 20.10
C ILE A 122 -2.70 10.98 21.05
N ASN A 123 -3.46 10.03 20.52
CA ASN A 123 -4.03 8.96 21.32
C ASN A 123 -3.12 7.72 21.27
N GLY A 124 -2.39 7.46 22.35
CA GLY A 124 -1.46 6.33 22.43
C GLY A 124 -2.15 4.96 22.27
N LEU A 125 -3.42 4.86 22.69
CA LEU A 125 -4.22 3.64 22.51
C LEU A 125 -4.60 3.44 21.04
N VAL A 126 -4.94 4.52 20.31
CA VAL A 126 -5.22 4.44 18.87
C VAL A 126 -3.96 4.00 18.11
N ILE A 127 -2.80 4.56 18.45
CA ILE A 127 -1.52 4.14 17.85
C ILE A 127 -1.27 2.65 18.09
N LEU A 128 -1.42 2.18 19.33
CA LEU A 128 -1.23 0.77 19.66
C LEU A 128 -2.18 -0.14 18.87
N LEU A 129 -3.48 0.19 18.84
CA LEU A 129 -4.49 -0.59 18.14
C LEU A 129 -4.28 -0.58 16.63
N ASN A 130 -3.89 0.56 16.04
CA ASN A 130 -3.54 0.64 14.62
C ASN A 130 -2.32 -0.23 14.30
N GLY A 131 -1.33 -0.31 15.20
CA GLY A 131 -0.16 -1.18 15.05
C GLY A 131 -0.54 -2.66 15.06
N ILE A 132 -1.33 -3.09 16.07
CA ILE A 132 -1.83 -4.46 16.17
C ILE A 132 -2.68 -4.81 14.94
N PHE A 133 -3.60 -3.92 14.56
CA PHE A 133 -4.45 -4.11 13.40
C PHE A 133 -3.64 -4.19 12.10
N SER A 134 -2.59 -3.39 11.93
CA SER A 134 -1.74 -3.44 10.73
C SER A 134 -1.10 -4.82 10.56
N ILE A 135 -0.60 -5.42 11.64
CA ILE A 135 -0.04 -6.79 11.62
C ILE A 135 -1.12 -7.82 11.30
N ALA A 136 -2.25 -7.75 12.00
CA ALA A 136 -3.38 -8.66 11.79
C ALA A 136 -3.94 -8.56 10.36
N PHE A 137 -4.02 -7.35 9.81
CA PHE A 137 -4.49 -7.08 8.46
C PHE A 137 -3.55 -7.68 7.43
N VAL A 138 -2.25 -7.44 7.53
CA VAL A 138 -1.26 -8.01 6.60
C VAL A 138 -1.30 -9.54 6.67
N TYR A 139 -1.30 -10.12 7.87
CA TYR A 139 -1.45 -11.58 8.03
C TYR A 139 -2.76 -12.10 7.43
N GLY A 140 -3.87 -11.40 7.65
CA GLY A 140 -5.18 -11.73 7.09
C GLY A 140 -5.19 -11.70 5.56
N VAL A 141 -4.58 -10.68 4.94
CA VAL A 141 -4.44 -10.57 3.48
C VAL A 141 -3.62 -11.74 2.93
N PHE A 142 -2.51 -12.11 3.58
CA PHE A 142 -1.71 -13.27 3.16
C PHE A 142 -2.56 -14.55 3.18
N LYS A 143 -3.30 -14.77 4.27
CA LYS A 143 -4.17 -15.94 4.40
C LYS A 143 -5.27 -15.93 3.34
N LEU A 144 -5.93 -14.78 3.10
CA LEU A 144 -6.97 -14.65 2.09
C LEU A 144 -6.45 -14.90 0.69
N LEU A 145 -5.24 -14.43 0.35
CA LEU A 145 -4.64 -14.67 -0.95
C LEU A 145 -4.34 -16.15 -1.16
N HIS A 146 -3.78 -16.83 -0.15
CA HIS A 146 -3.59 -18.27 -0.19
C HIS A 146 -4.92 -19.02 -0.42
N LEU A 147 -6.01 -18.63 0.26
CA LEU A 147 -7.32 -19.24 0.03
C LEU A 147 -7.90 -18.91 -1.36
N SER A 148 -7.71 -17.68 -1.84
CA SER A 148 -8.26 -17.21 -3.13
C SER A 148 -7.67 -17.98 -4.30
N ILE A 149 -6.42 -18.37 -4.17
CA ILE A 149 -5.69 -19.24 -5.09
C ILE A 149 -6.45 -20.55 -5.31
N TYR A 150 -7.03 -21.15 -4.26
CA TYR A 150 -7.80 -22.41 -4.34
C TYR A 150 -9.23 -22.26 -4.89
N MET A 151 -9.75 -21.04 -4.93
CA MET A 151 -11.11 -20.75 -5.37
C MET A 151 -11.15 -20.43 -6.88
N LYS A 152 -11.54 -21.41 -7.72
CA LYS A 152 -11.89 -21.16 -9.13
C LYS A 152 -13.31 -20.58 -9.25
N THR A 153 -13.54 -19.40 -8.68
CA THR A 153 -14.87 -18.76 -8.78
C THR A 153 -14.93 -17.81 -9.97
N GLN A 154 -15.67 -18.20 -11.02
CA GLN A 154 -15.94 -17.34 -12.17
C GLN A 154 -17.07 -16.37 -11.87
N LEU A 155 -16.77 -15.30 -11.12
CA LEU A 155 -17.71 -14.20 -10.91
C LEU A 155 -17.79 -13.28 -12.15
N PRO A 156 -18.97 -12.72 -12.47
CA PRO A 156 -19.12 -11.64 -13.45
C PRO A 156 -18.22 -10.45 -13.12
N ARG A 157 -17.72 -9.74 -14.15
CA ARG A 157 -16.77 -8.62 -14.00
C ARG A 157 -17.25 -7.55 -13.00
N LEU A 158 -18.55 -7.20 -13.04
CA LEU A 158 -19.14 -6.22 -12.14
C LEU A 158 -19.11 -6.68 -10.67
N ILE A 159 -19.44 -7.94 -10.42
CA ILE A 159 -19.44 -8.50 -9.06
C ILE A 159 -17.99 -8.59 -8.54
N LYS A 160 -17.04 -9.00 -9.38
CA LYS A 160 -15.60 -8.99 -9.03
C LYS A 160 -15.14 -7.60 -8.61
N PHE A 161 -15.54 -6.56 -9.35
CA PHE A 161 -15.22 -5.17 -9.00
C PHE A 161 -15.74 -4.81 -7.60
N PHE A 162 -17.03 -5.05 -7.31
CA PHE A 162 -17.60 -4.71 -6.00
C PHE A 162 -16.98 -5.53 -4.85
N VAL A 163 -16.68 -6.82 -5.08
CA VAL A 163 -16.00 -7.66 -4.08
C VAL A 163 -14.63 -7.09 -3.74
N VAL A 164 -13.81 -6.78 -4.74
CA VAL A 164 -12.48 -6.18 -4.54
C VAL A 164 -12.59 -4.81 -3.87
N TRP A 165 -13.56 -3.99 -4.29
CA TRP A 165 -13.78 -2.66 -3.72
C TRP A 165 -14.17 -2.72 -2.23
N ILE A 166 -15.11 -3.60 -1.85
CA ILE A 166 -15.50 -3.79 -0.45
C ILE A 166 -14.30 -4.28 0.37
N ILE A 167 -13.57 -5.28 -0.11
CA ILE A 167 -12.37 -5.79 0.57
C ILE A 167 -11.34 -4.67 0.77
N ALA A 168 -11.15 -3.81 -0.22
CA ALA A 168 -10.24 -2.65 -0.13
C ALA A 168 -10.73 -1.58 0.85
N MET A 169 -12.04 -1.45 1.09
CA MET A 169 -12.62 -0.47 2.04
C MET A 169 -12.59 -0.94 3.49
N ILE A 170 -12.62 -2.26 3.74
CA ILE A 170 -12.61 -2.83 5.11
C ILE A 170 -11.49 -2.23 5.98
N PRO A 171 -10.22 -2.14 5.55
CA PRO A 171 -9.14 -1.60 6.38
C PRO A 171 -9.37 -0.14 6.75
N PHE A 172 -9.82 0.69 5.81
CA PHE A 172 -10.15 2.10 6.07
C PHE A 172 -11.28 2.21 7.10
N GLY A 173 -12.32 1.38 6.95
CA GLY A 173 -13.41 1.28 7.91
C GLY A 173 -12.90 0.93 9.30
N VAL A 174 -12.06 -0.10 9.44
CA VAL A 174 -11.52 -0.52 10.74
C VAL A 174 -10.63 0.55 11.36
N PHE A 175 -9.72 1.20 10.61
CA PHE A 175 -8.92 2.32 11.11
C PHE A 175 -9.81 3.46 11.63
N PHE A 176 -10.85 3.80 10.88
CA PHE A 176 -11.82 4.81 11.29
C PHE A 176 -12.59 4.39 12.56
N LEU A 177 -13.03 3.14 12.66
CA LEU A 177 -13.72 2.60 13.83
C LEU A 177 -12.82 2.56 15.07
N ILE A 178 -11.54 2.20 14.92
CA ILE A 178 -10.55 2.27 16.01
C ILE A 178 -10.52 3.71 16.53
N ARG A 179 -10.37 4.71 15.66
CA ARG A 179 -10.34 6.12 16.07
C ARG A 179 -11.65 6.57 16.75
N LEU A 180 -12.80 6.11 16.26
CA LEU A 180 -14.11 6.51 16.76
C LEU A 180 -14.42 5.91 18.15
N PHE A 181 -14.11 4.63 18.36
CA PHE A 181 -14.47 3.89 19.56
C PHE A 181 -13.37 3.84 20.62
N THR A 182 -12.13 4.20 20.29
CA THR A 182 -11.03 4.17 21.28
C THR A 182 -11.25 5.24 22.36
N PRO A 183 -11.15 4.87 23.65
CA PRO A 183 -11.37 5.80 24.74
C PRO A 183 -10.42 7.01 24.74
N LYS A 184 -10.93 8.17 25.19
CA LYS A 184 -10.21 9.46 25.19
C LYS A 184 -9.13 9.55 26.29
N GLN A 185 -9.09 8.62 27.24
CA GLN A 185 -8.10 8.58 28.31
C GLN A 185 -6.68 8.38 27.79
N GLY A 186 -6.51 7.80 26.60
CA GLY A 186 -5.21 7.65 25.94
C GLY A 186 -4.69 8.91 25.25
N ILE A 187 -5.41 10.04 25.30
CA ILE A 187 -5.04 11.27 24.61
C ILE A 187 -3.98 12.04 25.40
N PHE A 188 -2.81 12.18 24.79
CA PHE A 188 -1.76 13.10 25.21
C PHE A 188 -1.90 14.40 24.41
N LYS A 189 -2.06 15.52 25.12
CA LYS A 189 -2.08 16.86 24.52
C LYS A 189 -0.67 17.41 24.50
N ILE A 190 -0.22 17.81 23.31
CA ILE A 190 1.01 18.57 23.16
C ILE A 190 0.61 20.05 23.26
N GLY A 191 1.13 20.72 24.29
CA GLY A 191 0.84 22.13 24.56
C GLY A 191 1.75 23.07 23.78
N THR A 192 1.35 24.34 23.75
CA THR A 192 2.15 25.44 23.18
C THR A 192 3.41 25.67 24.03
N PRO A 193 4.59 25.89 23.43
CA PRO A 193 4.87 26.09 21.99
C PRO A 193 5.20 24.80 21.21
N PHE A 194 5.25 23.64 21.86
CA PHE A 194 5.71 22.39 21.24
C PHE A 194 4.80 21.88 20.12
N ASP A 195 3.50 22.17 20.20
CA ASP A 195 2.55 21.81 19.14
C ASP A 195 2.79 22.60 17.84
N TRP A 196 3.12 23.89 17.95
CA TRP A 196 3.56 24.75 16.84
C TRP A 196 4.82 24.20 16.17
N ILE A 197 5.82 23.88 16.99
CA ILE A 197 7.11 23.36 16.52
C ILE A 197 6.91 22.01 15.82
N ALA A 198 6.10 21.12 16.39
CA ALA A 198 5.82 19.81 15.80
C ALA A 198 5.17 19.92 14.41
N ILE A 199 4.16 20.79 14.25
CA ILE A 199 3.52 21.02 12.95
C ILE A 199 4.55 21.56 11.94
N LEU A 200 5.34 22.56 12.34
CA LEU A 200 6.36 23.17 11.47
C LEU A 200 7.41 22.15 11.02
N VAL A 201 7.90 21.30 11.93
CA VAL A 201 8.86 20.23 11.62
C VAL A 201 8.26 19.24 10.62
N ILE A 202 7.02 18.79 10.82
CA ILE A 202 6.36 17.86 9.89
C ILE A 202 6.19 18.48 8.51
N LEU A 203 5.83 19.76 8.43
CA LEU A 203 5.72 20.49 7.16
C LEU A 203 7.05 20.57 6.44
N ILE A 204 8.12 21.00 7.13
CA ILE A 204 9.46 21.11 6.56
C ILE A 204 9.93 19.74 6.07
N VAL A 205 9.82 18.70 6.89
CA VAL A 205 10.23 17.34 6.52
C VAL A 205 9.44 16.84 5.30
N SER A 206 8.12 17.09 5.25
CA SER A 206 7.28 16.68 4.12
C SER A 206 7.68 17.39 2.83
N ILE A 207 7.90 18.72 2.87
CA ILE A 207 8.33 19.52 1.72
C ILE A 207 9.71 19.05 1.23
N VAL A 208 10.67 18.94 2.14
CA VAL A 208 12.04 18.50 1.84
C VAL A 208 12.01 17.10 1.22
N TYR A 209 11.28 16.16 1.81
CA TYR A 209 11.16 14.79 1.29
C TYR A 209 10.65 14.77 -0.17
N VAL A 210 9.61 15.54 -0.46
CA VAL A 210 9.02 15.58 -1.81
C VAL A 210 9.95 16.23 -2.82
N ILE A 211 10.63 17.32 -2.45
CA ILE A 211 11.65 17.97 -3.29
C ILE A 211 12.79 17.00 -3.60
N PHE A 212 13.28 16.26 -2.60
CA PHE A 212 14.36 15.29 -2.78
C PHE A 212 13.94 14.09 -3.62
N LYS A 213 12.71 13.58 -3.45
CA LYS A 213 12.20 12.46 -4.25
C LYS A 213 12.01 12.85 -5.72
N LYS A 214 11.76 14.12 -6.03
CA LYS A 214 11.50 14.63 -7.39
C LYS A 214 10.42 13.84 -8.13
N LYS A 215 9.49 13.23 -7.40
CA LYS A 215 8.40 12.45 -7.97
C LYS A 215 7.11 13.24 -7.89
N ARG A 216 6.47 13.40 -9.05
CA ARG A 216 5.22 14.16 -9.20
C ARG A 216 4.07 13.58 -8.37
N GLU A 217 4.06 12.25 -8.17
CA GLU A 217 3.06 11.49 -7.39
C GLU A 217 2.88 11.96 -5.93
N PHE A 218 3.84 12.69 -5.36
CA PHE A 218 3.73 13.18 -3.99
C PHE A 218 3.18 14.61 -3.87
N PHE A 219 3.04 15.36 -4.96
CA PHE A 219 2.64 16.77 -4.88
C PHE A 219 1.20 16.95 -4.38
N GLY A 220 0.25 16.11 -4.80
CA GLY A 220 -1.12 16.15 -4.29
C GLY A 220 -1.13 15.99 -2.77
N GLY A 221 -0.58 14.90 -2.26
CA GLY A 221 -0.46 14.64 -0.82
C GLY A 221 0.27 15.76 -0.05
N LEU A 222 1.33 16.34 -0.64
CA LEU A 222 2.03 17.48 -0.03
C LEU A 222 1.11 18.69 0.14
N THR A 223 0.34 19.05 -0.88
CA THR A 223 -0.56 20.21 -0.78
C THR A 223 -1.66 20.01 0.25
N TYR A 224 -2.17 18.79 0.41
CA TYR A 224 -3.11 18.45 1.48
C TYR A 224 -2.48 18.67 2.87
N VAL A 225 -1.27 18.13 3.10
CA VAL A 225 -0.54 18.26 4.37
C VAL A 225 -0.21 19.72 4.66
N VAL A 226 0.26 20.48 3.66
CA VAL A 226 0.56 21.91 3.79
C VAL A 226 -0.68 22.72 4.13
N ALA A 227 -1.81 22.47 3.44
CA ALA A 227 -3.06 23.17 3.72
C ALA A 227 -3.54 22.92 5.16
N LEU A 228 -3.55 21.66 5.61
CA LEU A 228 -3.89 21.34 7.00
C LEU A 228 -2.90 21.93 8.01
N GLY A 229 -1.61 21.97 7.67
CA GLY A 229 -0.60 22.60 8.50
C GLY A 229 -0.79 24.10 8.64
N ILE A 230 -1.12 24.81 7.55
CA ILE A 230 -1.44 26.24 7.60
C ILE A 230 -2.65 26.49 8.50
N PHE A 231 -3.76 25.78 8.30
CA PHE A 231 -4.93 25.89 9.19
C PHE A 231 -4.60 25.52 10.63
N GLY A 232 -3.76 24.50 10.82
CA GLY A 232 -3.26 24.11 12.12
C GLY A 232 -2.52 25.24 12.82
N LEU A 233 -1.52 25.84 12.17
CA LEU A 233 -0.76 26.96 12.72
C LEU A 233 -1.65 28.18 13.01
N LEU A 234 -2.57 28.50 12.10
CA LEU A 234 -3.56 29.55 12.32
C LEU A 234 -4.37 29.28 13.60
N LEU A 235 -4.84 28.06 13.84
CA LEU A 235 -5.65 27.73 15.03
C LEU A 235 -4.92 27.86 16.37
N ARG A 236 -3.59 27.98 16.37
CA ARG A 236 -2.81 28.18 17.60
C ARG A 236 -2.51 29.66 17.88
N ILE A 237 -2.79 30.56 16.96
CA ILE A 237 -2.71 32.00 17.18
C ILE A 237 -3.95 32.43 18.03
N PRO A 238 -3.80 33.19 19.12
CA PRO A 238 -4.92 33.53 20.00
C PRO A 238 -6.11 34.19 19.28
N GLN A 239 -5.84 35.15 18.39
CA GLN A 239 -6.88 35.90 17.67
C GLN A 239 -7.78 35.01 16.80
N THR A 240 -7.18 34.03 16.12
CA THR A 240 -7.87 33.08 15.24
C THR A 240 -8.45 31.90 16.01
N LYS A 241 -7.86 31.53 17.14
CA LYS A 241 -8.43 30.52 18.04
C LYS A 241 -9.76 30.97 18.61
N GLU A 242 -9.89 32.23 19.00
CA GLU A 242 -11.16 32.82 19.47
C GLU A 242 -12.25 32.88 18.39
N LEU A 243 -11.85 33.02 17.11
CA LEU A 243 -12.79 32.96 15.98
C LEU A 243 -13.42 31.57 15.81
N VAL A 244 -12.76 30.52 16.28
CA VAL A 244 -13.18 29.12 16.13
C VAL A 244 -13.78 28.56 17.41
N GLN A 245 -13.26 28.94 18.58
CA GLN A 245 -13.82 28.54 19.87
C GLN A 245 -15.17 29.25 20.12
N GLY A 246 -16.21 28.45 20.36
CA GLY A 246 -17.58 28.93 20.58
C GLY A 246 -18.51 28.88 19.36
N GLY A 247 -18.09 28.27 18.24
CA GLY A 247 -18.95 28.04 17.08
C GLY A 247 -19.34 29.31 16.29
N LYS A 248 -18.71 30.45 16.59
CA LYS A 248 -19.02 31.74 15.98
C LYS A 248 -18.69 31.83 14.50
N ASN A 249 -17.79 31.00 13.98
CA ASN A 249 -17.38 31.02 12.57
C ASN A 249 -17.40 29.62 11.95
N GLN A 250 -18.61 29.13 11.64
CA GLN A 250 -18.82 27.86 10.93
C GLN A 250 -18.10 27.83 9.57
N THR A 251 -17.96 28.99 8.92
CA THR A 251 -17.24 29.14 7.65
C THR A 251 -15.79 28.68 7.77
N PHE A 252 -15.09 29.06 8.84
CA PHE A 252 -13.69 28.63 9.04
C PHE A 252 -13.58 27.10 9.18
N VAL A 253 -14.49 26.47 9.93
CA VAL A 253 -14.50 25.00 10.10
C VAL A 253 -14.74 24.30 8.77
N ILE A 254 -15.68 24.82 7.96
CA ILE A 254 -15.98 24.30 6.62
C ILE A 254 -14.75 24.44 5.71
N LEU A 255 -14.08 25.61 5.72
CA LEU A 255 -12.89 25.85 4.93
C LEU A 255 -11.72 24.92 5.31
N CYS A 256 -11.52 24.66 6.61
CA CYS A 256 -10.52 23.69 7.08
C CYS A 256 -10.71 22.28 6.51
N ILE A 257 -11.92 21.91 6.11
CA ILE A 257 -12.23 20.59 5.53
C ILE A 257 -12.18 20.66 4.00
N ILE A 258 -12.86 21.64 3.40
CA ILE A 258 -13.02 21.72 1.94
C ILE A 258 -11.72 22.11 1.25
N VAL A 259 -10.98 23.11 1.77
CA VAL A 259 -9.81 23.67 1.08
C VAL A 259 -8.69 22.63 0.90
N PRO A 260 -8.28 21.84 1.91
CA PRO A 260 -7.26 20.81 1.70
C PRO A 260 -7.66 19.77 0.65
N ILE A 261 -8.93 19.34 0.64
CA ILE A 261 -9.45 18.36 -0.32
C ILE A 261 -9.51 18.95 -1.73
N ALA A 262 -9.99 20.18 -1.87
CA ALA A 262 -10.07 20.87 -3.15
C ALA A 262 -8.69 21.11 -3.75
N LEU A 263 -7.70 21.53 -2.93
CA LEU A 263 -6.32 21.71 -3.38
C LEU A 263 -5.68 20.39 -3.81
N TYR A 264 -5.89 19.32 -3.03
CA TYR A 264 -5.46 17.97 -3.40
C TYR A 264 -6.00 17.57 -4.77
N ALA A 265 -7.33 17.67 -4.95
CA ALA A 265 -7.99 17.29 -6.20
C ALA A 265 -7.55 18.15 -7.39
N LEU A 266 -7.38 19.46 -7.20
CA LEU A 266 -6.89 20.38 -8.22
C LEU A 266 -5.48 20.00 -8.69
N VAL A 267 -4.57 19.72 -7.74
CA VAL A 267 -3.19 19.34 -8.06
C VAL A 267 -3.14 18.01 -8.79
N GLU A 268 -3.87 16.99 -8.30
CA GLU A 268 -3.94 15.69 -8.97
C GLU A 268 -4.52 15.82 -10.40
N TRP A 269 -5.56 16.64 -10.58
CA TRP A 269 -6.13 16.90 -11.90
C TRP A 269 -5.13 17.56 -12.86
N LEU A 270 -4.37 18.56 -12.38
CA LEU A 270 -3.32 19.22 -13.18
C LEU A 270 -2.18 18.27 -13.53
N LEU A 271 -1.77 17.39 -12.61
CA LEU A 271 -0.74 16.40 -12.85
C LEU A 271 -1.18 15.36 -13.87
N PHE A 272 -2.42 14.88 -13.76
CA PHE A 272 -2.99 13.92 -14.69
C PHE A 272 -3.03 14.48 -16.11
N ARG A 273 -3.55 15.71 -16.27
CA ARG A 273 -3.57 16.40 -17.57
C ARG A 273 -2.19 16.53 -18.19
N LYS A 274 -1.19 16.89 -17.40
CA LYS A 274 0.20 17.00 -17.88
C LYS A 274 0.79 15.67 -18.35
N MET A 275 0.36 14.54 -17.77
CA MET A 275 0.78 13.22 -18.23
C MET A 275 0.10 12.80 -19.53
N GLU A 276 -1.14 13.23 -19.77
CA GLU A 276 -1.81 13.06 -21.06
C GLU A 276 -1.12 13.87 -22.17
N ASP A 277 -0.63 15.07 -21.85
CA ASP A 277 0.09 15.92 -22.82
C ASP A 277 1.53 15.44 -23.11
N GLU A 278 2.11 14.57 -22.28
CA GLU A 278 3.48 14.04 -22.40
C GLU A 278 3.56 12.65 -23.09
N ASN A 279 2.42 11.98 -23.33
CA ASN A 279 2.30 10.66 -23.99
C ASN A 279 1.76 10.77 -25.42
#